data_AF-A0A813R2C5-F1
#
_entry.id   AF-A0A813R2C5-F1
#
_cell.length_a   1.000
_cell.length_b   1.000
_cell.length_c   1.000
_cell.angle_alpha   90.00
_cell.angle_beta   90.00
_cell.angle_gamma   90.00
#
_symmetry.space_group_name_H-M   'P 1'
#
loop_
_entity.id
_entity.type
_entity.pdbx_description
1 polymer ?
#
loop_
_entity_poly.entity_id
_entity_poly.type
_entity_poly.pdbx_seq_one_letter_code
_entity_poly.pdbx_strand_id
1 'polypeptide(L)'
;MFYYAAFVAIVLLIVRSNGNPTRLKRNEPTRCCIPDKFSAQISTSSGMQLPDDKTFGTYGYYNFSYDVDRGMVGMKGVSFSVPEQKKSNIWIIENINDGQIYTIDLDSKQCYKSTMPIKLLRCIPDSATYLHSVSYGYGNKQIPADTWLVIMDDFITYTTVSSDGLCVPLSGHSFLAQPPLVTAVTTTDFEPNVDDPSIFDIPAECKNAV
;
A
#
# COMPACT_ATOMS: atom_id res chain seq x y z
N MET A 1 8.47 11.76 21.15
CA MET A 1 7.73 12.19 19.95
C MET A 1 7.90 11.08 18.93
N PHE A 2 6.96 10.12 18.91
CA PHE A 2 7.07 8.91 18.10
C PHE A 2 6.65 9.25 16.67
N TYR A 3 7.61 9.46 15.77
CA TYR A 3 7.38 9.60 14.32
C TYR A 3 6.93 8.29 13.63
N TYR A 4 6.43 7.32 14.40
CA TYR A 4 6.19 5.94 13.95
C TYR A 4 4.81 5.73 13.31
N ALA A 5 3.85 6.64 13.48
CA ALA A 5 2.45 6.26 13.41
C ALA A 5 1.78 6.29 12.02
N ALA A 6 2.42 6.78 10.94
CA ALA A 6 1.62 7.09 9.75
C ALA A 6 2.34 7.09 8.39
N PHE A 7 3.24 6.16 8.05
CA PHE A 7 3.80 6.15 6.69
C PHE A 7 3.98 4.76 6.09
N VAL A 8 2.96 3.92 6.27
CA VAL A 8 2.66 2.87 5.29
C VAL A 8 1.29 3.19 4.70
N ALA A 9 1.19 4.34 4.03
CA ALA A 9 0.18 4.45 2.99
C ALA A 9 0.65 3.49 1.89
N ILE A 10 0.18 2.24 1.92
CA ILE A 10 0.20 1.47 0.68
C ILE A 10 -0.71 2.25 -0.22
N VAL A 11 -0.11 2.93 -1.20
CA VAL A 11 -0.79 3.74 -2.19
C VAL A 11 -1.55 2.80 -3.11
N LEU A 12 -2.62 2.26 -2.56
CA LEU A 12 -3.84 2.01 -3.25
C LEU A 12 -4.54 3.41 -3.14
N LEU A 13 -5.12 4.02 -4.21
CA LEU A 13 -6.21 5.07 -4.24
C LEU A 13 -7.68 4.84 -4.86
N ILE A 14 -8.80 5.28 -4.27
CA ILE A 14 -10.18 4.95 -4.82
C ILE A 14 -10.51 6.08 -5.79
N VAL A 15 -10.79 5.75 -7.05
CA VAL A 15 -11.44 6.69 -7.99
C VAL A 15 -12.66 6.01 -8.60
N ARG A 16 -13.83 6.63 -8.44
CA ARG A 16 -14.99 6.33 -9.29
C ARG A 16 -14.75 6.99 -10.64
N SER A 17 -14.42 6.22 -11.68
CA SER A 17 -14.41 6.73 -13.04
C SER A 17 -15.85 6.87 -13.55
N ASN A 18 -16.31 8.11 -13.72
CA ASN A 18 -17.48 8.45 -14.55
C ASN A 18 -17.01 9.00 -15.93
N GLY A 19 -15.78 8.66 -16.34
CA GLY A 19 -15.12 9.24 -17.52
C GLY A 19 -15.51 8.54 -18.82
N ASN A 20 -15.92 9.33 -19.81
CA ASN A 20 -16.10 8.92 -21.20
C ASN A 20 -14.75 8.36 -21.72
N PRO A 21 -14.70 7.14 -22.31
CA PRO A 21 -13.43 6.49 -22.65
C PRO A 21 -12.64 7.30 -23.69
N THR A 22 -11.62 8.02 -23.24
CA THR A 22 -10.62 8.61 -24.12
C THR A 22 -9.90 7.47 -24.84
N ARG A 23 -9.87 7.58 -26.17
CA ARG A 23 -9.29 6.61 -27.12
C ARG A 23 -7.90 6.17 -26.65
N LEU A 24 -7.77 4.91 -26.23
CA LEU A 24 -6.49 4.30 -25.86
C LEU A 24 -5.48 4.52 -26.99
N LYS A 25 -4.23 4.90 -26.65
CA LYS A 25 -3.14 4.85 -27.64
C LYS A 25 -3.03 3.40 -28.09
N ARG A 26 -2.85 3.20 -29.41
CA ARG A 26 -3.05 1.93 -30.13
C ARG A 26 -2.30 0.69 -29.58
N ASN A 27 -1.41 0.85 -28.58
CA ASN A 27 -0.57 -0.21 -28.01
C ASN A 27 -0.57 -0.26 -26.46
N GLU A 28 -1.46 0.47 -25.76
CA GLU A 28 -1.51 0.42 -24.29
C GLU A 28 -2.35 -0.79 -23.82
N PRO A 29 -1.89 -1.56 -22.81
CA PRO A 29 -2.67 -2.63 -22.21
C PRO A 29 -3.98 -2.12 -21.61
N THR A 30 -4.98 -2.99 -21.53
CA THR A 30 -6.24 -2.68 -20.85
C THR A 30 -5.97 -2.45 -19.36
N ARG A 31 -6.45 -1.32 -18.83
CA ARG A 31 -6.42 -1.05 -17.39
C ARG A 31 -7.22 -2.11 -16.63
N CYS A 32 -6.72 -2.51 -15.47
CA CYS A 32 -7.30 -3.56 -14.65
C CYS A 32 -7.57 -3.09 -13.21
N CYS A 33 -8.25 -3.93 -12.43
CA CYS A 33 -8.54 -3.70 -11.02
C CYS A 33 -8.08 -4.89 -10.18
N ILE A 34 -7.57 -4.61 -8.98
CA ILE A 34 -7.28 -5.64 -7.99
C ILE A 34 -8.60 -6.31 -7.52
N PRO A 35 -8.54 -7.57 -7.05
CA PRO A 35 -9.68 -8.25 -6.44
C PRO A 35 -10.28 -7.49 -5.26
N ASP A 36 -11.60 -7.65 -5.04
CA ASP A 36 -12.32 -7.01 -3.93
C ASP A 36 -11.91 -7.54 -2.55
N LYS A 37 -11.34 -8.74 -2.52
CA LYS A 37 -10.83 -9.38 -1.32
C LYS A 37 -9.54 -10.08 -1.65
N PHE A 38 -8.53 -9.89 -0.81
CA PHE A 38 -7.30 -10.66 -0.90
C PHE A 38 -6.51 -10.58 0.39
N SER A 39 -5.62 -11.57 0.56
CA SER A 39 -4.51 -11.55 1.50
C SER A 39 -3.22 -11.61 0.70
N ALA A 40 -2.16 -11.07 1.29
CA ALA A 40 -0.82 -11.18 0.74
C ALA A 40 0.21 -11.02 1.85
N GLN A 41 1.45 -11.37 1.55
CA GLN A 41 2.59 -10.84 2.28
C GLN A 41 3.10 -9.61 1.56
N ILE A 42 3.45 -8.57 2.32
CA ILE A 42 4.06 -7.38 1.79
C ILE A 42 5.37 -7.10 2.50
N SER A 43 6.35 -6.66 1.73
CA SER A 43 7.55 -6.02 2.26
C SER A 43 7.48 -4.55 1.91
N THR A 44 7.89 -3.71 2.84
CA THR A 44 7.94 -2.27 2.66
C THR A 44 9.32 -1.77 3.01
N SER A 45 9.78 -0.74 2.31
CA SER A 45 10.90 0.09 2.72
C SER A 45 10.56 1.54 2.46
N SER A 46 10.76 2.38 3.47
CA SER A 46 10.51 3.81 3.39
C SER A 46 11.73 4.59 3.85
N GLY A 47 11.97 5.74 3.25
CA GLY A 47 13.01 6.67 3.64
C GLY A 47 12.51 8.11 3.53
N MET A 48 12.79 8.92 4.53
CA MET A 48 12.38 10.33 4.60
C MET A 48 13.55 11.20 5.04
N GLN A 49 13.63 12.41 4.48
CA GLN A 49 14.50 13.47 4.98
C GLN A 49 13.74 14.34 5.99
N LEU A 50 14.32 14.52 7.18
CA LEU A 50 13.80 15.33 8.27
C LEU A 50 14.29 16.80 8.17
N PRO A 51 13.63 17.77 8.83
CA PRO A 51 13.96 19.20 8.77
C PRO A 51 15.36 19.64 9.26
N ASP A 52 16.24 18.71 9.63
CA ASP A 52 17.59 18.95 10.16
C ASP A 52 18.67 18.12 9.45
N ASP A 53 18.42 17.79 8.17
CA ASP A 53 19.26 16.91 7.33
C ASP A 53 19.45 15.50 7.89
N LYS A 54 18.70 15.12 8.94
CA LYS A 54 18.63 13.73 9.36
C LYS A 54 17.77 12.94 8.39
N THR A 55 18.09 11.66 8.27
CA THR A 55 17.27 10.71 7.54
C THR A 55 16.64 9.75 8.52
N PHE A 56 15.42 9.35 8.20
CA PHE A 56 14.70 8.29 8.90
C PHE A 56 14.28 7.24 7.88
N GLY A 57 14.56 5.98 8.19
CA GLY A 57 14.16 4.86 7.36
C GLY A 57 13.36 3.84 8.13
N THR A 58 12.48 3.14 7.43
CA THR A 58 11.86 1.92 7.93
C THR A 58 11.92 0.84 6.88
N TYR A 59 11.97 -0.40 7.33
CA TYR A 59 11.61 -1.54 6.49
C TYR A 59 10.78 -2.52 7.31
N GLY A 60 9.85 -3.20 6.67
CA GLY A 60 8.95 -4.10 7.38
C GLY A 60 8.39 -5.19 6.50
N TYR A 61 7.91 -6.23 7.15
CA TYR A 61 7.27 -7.39 6.55
C TYR A 61 5.95 -7.63 7.26
N TYR A 62 4.86 -7.68 6.50
CA TYR A 62 3.50 -7.75 7.05
C TYR A 62 2.65 -8.78 6.31
N ASN A 63 1.80 -9.46 7.05
CA ASN A 63 0.60 -10.05 6.48
C ASN A 63 -0.39 -8.93 6.22
N PHE A 64 -0.83 -8.81 4.98
CA PHE A 64 -1.74 -7.79 4.48
C PHE A 64 -3.08 -8.43 4.12
N SER A 65 -4.17 -7.72 4.37
CA SER A 65 -5.50 -8.13 3.94
C SER A 65 -6.34 -6.92 3.55
N TYR A 66 -7.13 -7.10 2.50
CA TYR A 66 -8.00 -6.09 1.93
C TYR A 66 -9.41 -6.66 1.78
N ASP A 67 -10.42 -5.92 2.21
CA ASP A 67 -11.83 -6.29 2.03
C ASP A 67 -12.66 -5.04 1.68
N VAL A 68 -13.04 -4.91 0.42
CA VAL A 68 -13.87 -3.80 -0.11
C VAL A 68 -15.25 -3.77 0.54
N ASP A 69 -15.86 -4.93 0.76
CA ASP A 69 -17.22 -5.00 1.30
C ASP A 69 -17.26 -4.47 2.74
N ARG A 70 -16.20 -4.74 3.51
CA ARG A 70 -16.02 -4.19 4.85
C ARG A 70 -15.49 -2.76 4.83
N GLY A 71 -14.85 -2.34 3.73
CA GLY A 71 -14.11 -1.09 3.65
C GLY A 71 -12.92 -1.07 4.61
N MET A 72 -12.19 -2.18 4.69
CA MET A 72 -11.11 -2.36 5.66
C MET A 72 -9.81 -2.81 5.01
N VAL A 73 -8.70 -2.36 5.58
CA VAL A 73 -7.34 -2.87 5.36
C VAL A 73 -6.77 -3.30 6.69
N GLY A 74 -6.06 -4.43 6.70
CA GLY A 74 -5.39 -4.95 7.87
C GLY A 74 -3.95 -5.31 7.53
N MET A 75 -3.03 -4.93 8.39
CA MET A 75 -1.61 -5.20 8.25
C MET A 75 -1.02 -5.61 9.57
N LYS A 76 -0.41 -6.78 9.67
CA LYS A 76 0.19 -7.25 10.93
C LYS A 76 1.56 -7.86 10.67
N GLY A 77 2.57 -7.42 11.41
CA GLY A 77 3.92 -7.92 11.20
C GLY A 77 4.98 -7.13 11.95
N VAL A 78 6.17 -7.04 11.35
CA VAL A 78 7.36 -6.49 12.00
C VAL A 78 7.87 -5.31 11.19
N SER A 79 8.18 -4.21 11.87
CA SER A 79 8.90 -3.06 11.33
C SER A 79 10.25 -2.91 12.02
N PHE A 80 11.21 -2.37 11.30
CA PHE A 80 12.53 -1.99 11.79
C PHE A 80 12.79 -0.52 11.44
N SER A 81 13.27 0.29 12.39
CA SER A 81 13.69 1.65 12.12
C SER A 81 15.19 1.78 11.87
N VAL A 82 15.58 2.77 11.09
CA VAL A 82 16.95 3.14 10.77
C VAL A 82 17.12 4.64 11.07
N PRO A 83 18.17 5.06 11.80
CA PRO A 83 19.35 4.29 12.19
C PRO A 83 19.25 3.50 13.50
N GLU A 84 18.17 3.62 14.28
CA GLU A 84 18.12 3.07 15.66
C GLU A 84 18.09 1.54 15.71
N GLN A 85 17.84 0.87 14.58
CA GLN A 85 17.67 -0.59 14.48
C GLN A 85 16.60 -1.12 15.43
N LYS A 86 15.61 -0.28 15.78
CA LYS A 86 14.54 -0.67 16.68
C LYS A 86 13.56 -1.57 15.93
N LYS A 87 13.41 -2.80 16.40
CA LYS A 87 12.34 -3.71 15.99
C LYS A 87 11.03 -3.31 16.68
N SER A 88 9.91 -3.38 15.99
CA SER A 88 8.57 -3.17 16.56
C SER A 88 7.59 -4.14 15.92
N ASN A 89 6.82 -4.86 16.73
CA ASN A 89 5.70 -5.67 16.26
C ASN A 89 4.47 -4.77 16.14
N ILE A 90 3.97 -4.57 14.93
CA ILE A 90 2.89 -3.62 14.67
C ILE A 90 1.68 -4.30 14.04
N TRP A 91 0.51 -3.78 14.36
CA TRP A 91 -0.75 -4.08 13.71
C TRP A 91 -1.40 -2.78 13.31
N ILE A 92 -1.58 -2.57 12.00
CA ILE A 92 -2.25 -1.42 11.42
C ILE A 92 -3.60 -1.87 10.90
N ILE A 93 -4.65 -1.11 11.22
CA ILE A 93 -6.01 -1.32 10.74
C ILE A 93 -6.48 -0.02 10.11
N GLU A 94 -6.80 -0.02 8.83
CA GLU A 94 -7.37 1.13 8.13
C GLU A 94 -8.85 0.88 7.89
N ASN A 95 -9.68 1.77 8.42
CA ASN A 95 -11.09 1.81 8.13
C ASN A 95 -11.31 2.90 7.06
N ILE A 96 -11.50 2.44 5.82
CA ILE A 96 -11.63 3.27 4.63
C ILE A 96 -12.93 4.07 4.68
N ASN A 97 -14.00 3.45 5.22
CA ASN A 97 -15.32 4.07 5.31
C ASN A 97 -15.31 5.27 6.26
N ASP A 98 -14.58 5.16 7.38
CA ASP A 98 -14.50 6.20 8.41
C ASP A 98 -13.27 7.10 8.27
N GLY A 99 -12.37 6.80 7.31
CA GLY A 99 -11.14 7.54 7.08
C GLY A 99 -10.18 7.50 8.28
N GLN A 100 -10.14 6.37 9.01
CA GLN A 100 -9.33 6.21 10.22
C GLN A 100 -8.24 5.16 10.04
N ILE A 101 -7.07 5.41 10.61
CA ILE A 101 -5.97 4.45 10.73
C ILE A 101 -5.74 4.22 12.23
N TYR A 102 -5.69 2.96 12.62
CA TYR A 102 -5.32 2.51 13.95
C TYR A 102 -3.97 1.81 13.87
N THR A 103 -2.98 2.32 14.59
CA THR A 103 -1.66 1.70 14.70
C THR A 103 -1.50 1.17 16.12
N ILE A 104 -1.39 -0.15 16.25
CA ILE A 104 -1.21 -0.85 17.52
C ILE A 104 0.22 -1.36 17.61
N ASP A 105 0.95 -0.92 18.64
CA ASP A 105 2.20 -1.55 19.06
C ASP A 105 1.85 -2.80 19.87
N LEU A 106 2.15 -3.98 19.32
CA LEU A 106 1.76 -5.25 19.91
C LEU A 106 2.56 -5.60 21.18
N ASP A 107 3.73 -5.00 21.34
CA ASP A 107 4.63 -5.20 22.48
C ASP A 107 4.19 -4.33 23.66
N SER A 108 3.97 -3.04 23.43
CA SER A 108 3.55 -2.10 24.48
C SER A 108 2.04 -2.01 24.69
N LYS A 109 1.24 -2.60 23.79
CA LYS A 109 -0.23 -2.47 23.73
C LYS A 109 -0.72 -1.03 23.58
N GLN A 110 0.14 -0.13 23.14
CA GLN A 110 -0.24 1.25 22.87
C GLN A 110 -0.96 1.33 21.51
N CYS A 111 -2.06 2.08 21.49
CA CYS A 111 -2.82 2.37 20.28
C CYS A 111 -2.66 3.84 19.92
N TYR A 112 -2.52 4.09 18.63
CA TYR A 112 -2.51 5.42 18.04
C TYR A 112 -3.60 5.51 17.00
N LYS A 113 -4.29 6.65 16.94
CA LYS A 113 -5.31 6.89 15.93
C LYS A 113 -4.90 8.07 15.06
N SER A 114 -5.07 7.94 13.75
CA SER A 114 -4.83 9.03 12.81
C SER A 114 -5.88 9.04 11.70
N THR A 115 -6.00 10.17 11.02
CA THR A 115 -6.85 10.30 9.85
C THR A 115 -6.13 9.77 8.63
N MET A 116 -6.82 9.00 7.79
CA MET A 116 -6.29 8.56 6.51
C MET A 116 -6.30 9.72 5.52
N PRO A 117 -5.14 10.23 5.07
CA PRO A 117 -5.11 11.41 4.21
C PRO A 117 -5.47 11.09 2.75
N ILE A 118 -5.55 9.80 2.38
CA ILE A 118 -5.56 9.33 0.99
C ILE A 118 -6.67 8.27 0.80
N LYS A 119 -7.29 8.19 -0.38
CA LYS A 119 -8.29 7.13 -0.73
C LYS A 119 -7.58 5.81 -1.12
N LEU A 120 -8.27 4.67 -1.41
CA LEU A 120 -7.66 3.33 -1.82
C LEU A 120 -7.92 2.67 -3.24
N LEU A 121 -6.88 2.21 -3.96
CA LEU A 121 -6.50 1.88 -5.40
C LEU A 121 -7.13 0.67 -5.92
N ARG A 122 -8.41 0.71 -6.24
CA ARG A 122 -8.91 -0.52 -6.79
C ARG A 122 -8.38 -0.76 -8.20
N CYS A 123 -8.34 0.27 -9.03
CA CYS A 123 -8.04 0.13 -10.45
C CYS A 123 -6.89 1.04 -10.87
N ILE A 124 -6.15 0.63 -11.90
CA ILE A 124 -5.28 1.55 -12.62
C ILE A 124 -6.15 2.70 -13.15
N PRO A 125 -5.91 3.96 -12.75
CA PRO A 125 -6.81 5.05 -13.12
C PRO A 125 -6.65 5.42 -14.59
N ASP A 126 -7.69 6.02 -15.17
CA ASP A 126 -7.67 6.47 -16.56
C ASP A 126 -6.57 7.52 -16.84
N SER A 127 -6.20 8.29 -15.82
CA SER A 127 -5.09 9.25 -15.86
C SER A 127 -3.71 8.62 -15.79
N ALA A 128 -3.60 7.32 -15.49
CA ALA A 128 -2.30 6.63 -15.43
C ALA A 128 -1.66 6.59 -16.82
N THR A 129 -0.35 6.82 -16.83
CA THR A 129 0.49 6.70 -18.02
C THR A 129 1.16 5.34 -18.03
N TYR A 130 0.89 4.53 -19.04
CA TYR A 130 1.63 3.29 -19.27
C TYR A 130 3.10 3.60 -19.55
N LEU A 131 4.01 2.88 -18.89
CA LEU A 131 5.44 3.06 -19.09
C LEU A 131 6.02 1.96 -19.97
N HIS A 132 5.94 0.72 -19.50
CA HIS A 132 6.52 -0.45 -20.17
C HIS A 132 5.96 -1.75 -19.57
N SER A 133 6.16 -2.86 -20.29
CA SER A 133 5.95 -4.21 -19.77
C SER A 133 7.28 -4.80 -19.31
N VAL A 134 7.22 -5.64 -18.28
CA VAL A 134 8.36 -6.34 -17.68
C VAL A 134 7.95 -7.78 -17.37
N SER A 135 8.93 -8.68 -17.28
CA SER A 135 8.70 -10.06 -16.84
C SER A 135 9.47 -10.33 -15.55
N TYR A 136 8.79 -10.87 -14.53
CA TYR A 136 9.43 -11.35 -13.31
C TYR A 136 9.68 -12.85 -13.41
N GLY A 137 10.91 -13.30 -13.16
CA GLY A 137 11.29 -14.71 -13.21
C GLY A 137 12.26 -15.02 -14.34
N TYR A 138 12.34 -16.29 -14.75
CA TYR A 138 13.32 -16.75 -15.74
C TYR A 138 12.79 -17.91 -16.60
N GLY A 139 13.16 -17.90 -17.89
CA GLY A 139 12.76 -18.95 -18.84
C GLY A 139 11.24 -19.04 -18.97
N ASN A 140 10.69 -20.25 -18.83
CA ASN A 140 9.24 -20.49 -18.95
C ASN A 140 8.46 -20.22 -17.65
N LYS A 141 9.14 -19.80 -16.58
CA LYS A 141 8.52 -19.45 -15.28
C LYS A 141 8.61 -17.95 -15.09
N GLN A 142 7.78 -17.23 -15.85
CA GLN A 142 7.72 -15.78 -15.82
C GLN A 142 6.31 -15.30 -15.52
N ILE A 143 6.21 -14.20 -14.79
CA ILE A 143 4.99 -13.45 -14.58
C ILE A 143 5.09 -12.20 -15.46
N PRO A 144 4.31 -12.08 -16.54
CA PRO A 144 4.25 -10.85 -17.32
C PRO A 144 3.56 -9.77 -16.49
N ALA A 145 4.09 -8.55 -16.56
CA ALA A 145 3.62 -7.43 -15.78
C ALA A 145 3.70 -6.12 -16.55
N ASP A 146 2.85 -5.17 -16.20
CA ASP A 146 2.80 -3.83 -16.76
C ASP A 146 3.05 -2.79 -15.69
N THR A 147 3.91 -1.82 -16.00
CA THR A 147 4.24 -0.72 -15.11
C THR A 147 3.54 0.56 -15.55
N TRP A 148 2.87 1.20 -14.60
CA TRP A 148 2.11 2.43 -14.79
C TRP A 148 2.65 3.53 -13.89
N LEU A 149 2.75 4.75 -14.44
CA LEU A 149 2.96 5.97 -13.69
C LEU A 149 1.61 6.56 -13.31
N VAL A 150 1.41 6.76 -12.02
CA VAL A 150 0.22 7.37 -11.45
C VAL A 150 0.63 8.60 -10.66
N ILE A 151 -0.01 9.74 -10.93
CA ILE A 151 0.22 10.99 -10.22
C ILE A 151 -1.09 11.37 -9.53
N MET A 152 -1.08 11.47 -8.20
CA MET A 152 -2.23 11.92 -7.41
C MET A 152 -1.76 12.90 -6.35
N ASP A 153 -2.36 14.09 -6.38
CA ASP A 153 -1.98 15.21 -5.53
C ASP A 153 -0.46 15.44 -5.63
N ASP A 154 0.26 15.32 -4.52
CA ASP A 154 1.72 15.49 -4.45
C ASP A 154 2.51 14.16 -4.55
N PHE A 155 1.82 13.04 -4.77
CA PHE A 155 2.42 11.71 -4.88
C PHE A 155 2.64 11.29 -6.33
N ILE A 156 3.85 10.82 -6.60
CA ILE A 156 4.21 10.14 -7.83
C ILE A 156 4.41 8.66 -7.51
N THR A 157 3.61 7.78 -8.11
CA THR A 157 3.66 6.35 -7.88
C THR A 157 3.91 5.59 -9.18
N TYR A 158 4.91 4.72 -9.17
CA TYR A 158 5.13 3.68 -10.16
C TYR A 158 4.52 2.40 -9.61
N THR A 159 3.51 1.86 -10.27
CA THR A 159 2.86 0.61 -9.86
C THR A 159 3.03 -0.43 -10.95
N THR A 160 3.46 -1.63 -10.55
CA THR A 160 3.64 -2.76 -11.45
C THR A 160 2.66 -3.86 -11.04
N VAL A 161 1.82 -4.28 -11.98
CA VAL A 161 0.75 -5.27 -11.79
C VAL A 161 0.86 -6.39 -12.81
N SER A 162 0.34 -7.58 -12.51
CA SER A 162 0.31 -8.70 -13.45
C SER A 162 -0.52 -8.38 -14.71
N SER A 163 -0.02 -8.80 -15.88
CA SER A 163 -0.66 -8.58 -17.19
C SER A 163 -1.61 -9.72 -17.61
N ASP A 164 -1.80 -10.72 -16.76
CA ASP A 164 -2.64 -11.90 -17.00
C ASP A 164 -4.15 -11.64 -16.79
N GLY A 165 -4.52 -10.38 -16.54
CA GLY A 165 -5.89 -9.95 -16.28
C GLY A 165 -6.31 -10.02 -14.82
N LEU A 166 -5.48 -10.57 -13.92
CA LEU A 166 -5.78 -10.61 -12.48
C LEU A 166 -5.40 -9.32 -11.75
N CYS A 167 -4.55 -8.49 -12.36
CA CYS A 167 -4.09 -7.22 -11.79
C CYS A 167 -3.40 -7.38 -10.42
N VAL A 168 -2.70 -8.49 -10.19
CA VAL A 168 -2.02 -8.73 -8.92
C VAL A 168 -0.93 -7.68 -8.75
N PRO A 169 -0.92 -6.87 -7.67
CA PRO A 169 0.16 -5.94 -7.42
C PRO A 169 1.44 -6.73 -7.17
N LEU A 170 2.51 -6.38 -7.88
CA LEU A 170 3.82 -7.02 -7.73
C LEU A 170 4.78 -6.09 -6.98
N SER A 171 4.84 -4.83 -7.39
CA SER A 171 5.64 -3.80 -6.73
C SER A 171 5.06 -2.40 -6.92
N GLY A 172 5.37 -1.51 -5.97
CA GLY A 172 5.02 -0.10 -6.02
C GLY A 172 6.15 0.76 -5.49
N HIS A 173 6.42 1.89 -6.15
CA HIS A 173 7.36 2.91 -5.68
C HIS A 173 6.65 4.26 -5.65
N SER A 174 6.54 4.86 -4.47
CA SER A 174 5.90 6.16 -4.28
C SER A 174 6.91 7.19 -3.81
N PHE A 175 6.77 8.41 -4.34
CA PHE A 175 7.62 9.55 -4.07
C PHE A 175 6.73 10.74 -3.69
N LEU A 176 7.06 11.40 -2.59
CA LEU A 176 6.48 12.67 -2.16
C LEU A 176 7.60 13.70 -2.05
N ALA A 177 7.39 14.90 -2.58
CA ALA A 177 8.44 15.91 -2.65
C ALA A 177 8.66 16.65 -1.32
N GLN A 178 7.59 16.88 -0.53
CA GLN A 178 7.65 17.72 0.67
C GLN A 178 6.81 17.15 1.83
N PRO A 179 7.44 16.66 2.92
CA PRO A 179 8.86 16.36 3.01
C PRO A 179 9.28 15.28 2.00
N PRO A 180 10.54 15.24 1.54
CA PRO A 180 11.02 14.18 0.67
C PRO A 180 10.83 12.81 1.34
N LEU A 181 9.96 12.00 0.75
CA LEU A 181 9.65 10.64 1.21
C LEU A 181 9.66 9.71 -0.01
N VAL A 182 10.29 8.57 0.15
CA VAL A 182 10.28 7.47 -0.82
C VAL A 182 9.79 6.22 -0.11
N THR A 183 8.85 5.51 -0.72
CA THR A 183 8.37 4.22 -0.23
C THR A 183 8.37 3.22 -1.36
N ALA A 184 8.92 2.03 -1.10
CA ALA A 184 8.78 0.86 -1.95
C ALA A 184 7.94 -0.19 -1.24
N VAL A 185 7.07 -0.86 -2.00
CA VAL A 185 6.27 -1.99 -1.55
C VAL A 185 6.45 -3.12 -2.55
N THR A 186 6.64 -4.33 -2.06
CA THR A 186 6.62 -5.56 -2.88
C THR A 186 5.64 -6.52 -2.27
N THR A 187 4.87 -7.20 -3.11
CA THR A 187 3.83 -8.13 -2.70
C THR A 187 4.21 -9.56 -3.10
N THR A 188 4.01 -10.50 -2.19
CA THR A 188 4.22 -11.94 -2.38
C THR A 188 3.04 -12.71 -1.78
N ASP A 189 2.94 -14.01 -2.07
CA ASP A 189 1.93 -14.91 -1.50
C ASP A 189 0.50 -14.36 -1.60
N PHE A 190 0.15 -13.84 -2.78
CA PHE A 190 -1.16 -13.25 -3.04
C PHE A 190 -2.23 -14.33 -3.16
N GLU A 191 -3.30 -14.20 -2.37
CA GLU A 191 -4.46 -15.09 -2.38
C GLU A 191 -5.74 -14.28 -2.58
N PRO A 192 -6.69 -14.71 -3.45
CA PRO A 192 -7.86 -13.91 -3.82
C PRO A 192 -8.98 -13.88 -2.75
N ASN A 193 -8.65 -14.13 -1.48
CA ASN A 193 -9.57 -14.10 -0.34
C ASN A 193 -8.85 -13.57 0.91
N VAL A 194 -9.61 -13.19 1.93
CA VAL A 194 -9.02 -12.84 3.24
C VAL A 194 -8.91 -14.11 4.10
N ASP A 195 -7.69 -14.53 4.40
CA ASP A 195 -7.43 -15.74 5.19
C ASP A 195 -7.83 -15.59 6.67
N ASP A 196 -7.55 -14.43 7.27
CA ASP A 196 -7.84 -14.13 8.68
C ASP A 196 -8.64 -12.84 8.82
N PRO A 197 -9.99 -12.92 8.86
CA PRO A 197 -10.83 -11.73 9.02
C PRO A 197 -10.63 -10.99 10.35
N SER A 198 -10.00 -11.61 11.36
CA SER A 198 -9.77 -10.96 12.67
C SER A 198 -8.69 -9.88 12.59
N ILE A 199 -7.92 -9.82 11.49
CA ILE A 199 -6.97 -8.74 11.21
C ILE A 199 -7.64 -7.35 11.14
N PHE A 200 -8.97 -7.31 10.98
CA PHE A 200 -9.76 -6.07 10.94
C PHE A 200 -10.36 -5.70 12.30
N ASP A 201 -10.25 -6.54 13.33
CA ASP A 201 -10.90 -6.32 14.62
C ASP A 201 -10.15 -5.27 15.44
N ILE A 202 -10.72 -4.06 15.53
CA ILE A 202 -10.13 -2.97 16.33
C ILE A 202 -10.25 -3.32 17.83
N PRO A 203 -9.12 -3.44 18.56
CA PRO A 203 -9.15 -3.74 20.00
C PRO A 203 -9.91 -2.69 20.81
N ALA A 204 -10.55 -3.10 21.90
CA ALA A 204 -11.41 -2.22 22.70
C ALA A 204 -10.62 -1.04 23.29
N GLU A 205 -9.37 -1.26 23.67
CA GLU A 205 -8.42 -0.27 24.15
C GLU A 205 -8.10 0.83 23.12
N CYS A 206 -8.21 0.53 21.82
CA CYS A 206 -7.93 1.49 20.76
C CYS A 206 -9.12 2.40 20.43
N LYS A 207 -10.31 2.15 20.99
CA LYS A 207 -11.51 2.97 20.72
C LYS A 207 -11.38 4.41 21.21
N ASN A 208 -10.59 4.62 22.26
CA ASN A 208 -10.31 5.92 22.86
C ASN A 208 -8.88 6.40 22.59
N ALA A 209 -8.20 5.82 21.60
CA ALA A 209 -6.84 6.21 21.24
C ALA A 209 -6.80 7.69 20.82
N VAL A 210 -5.70 8.34 21.20
CA VAL A 210 -5.40 9.75 20.91
C VAL A 210 -4.92 9.90 19.47
#